data_AF-A0A8J7QP95-F1
#
_entry.id   AF-A0A8J7QP95-F1
#
_cell.length_a   1.000
_cell.length_b   1.000
_cell.length_c   1.000
_cell.angle_alpha   90.00
_cell.angle_beta   90.00
_cell.angle_gamma   90.00
#
_symmetry.space_group_name_H-M   'P 1'
#
loop_
_entity.id
_entity.type
_entity.pdbx_description
1 polymer ?
#
loop_
_entity_poly.entity_id
_entity_poly.type
_entity_poly.pdbx_seq_one_letter_code
_entity_poly.pdbx_strand_id
1 'polypeptide(L)'
;MSCKYCSQYIARALKEVPNFEASCAILHLDPRKPSDAEPILNALGQIGQFGTIRLARKFPFVTDEAQFQMVARTALEFYWMLLDFWEEQREAERRQRNGQGLAEQERLNREIEETVKKRLEKQRSIQERFVSQVF
;
A
#
# COMPACT_ATOMS: atom_id res chain seq x y z
N MET A 1 -5.74 15.81 -5.29
CA MET A 1 -4.46 15.42 -4.66
C MET A 1 -3.89 14.37 -5.59
N SER A 2 -2.68 14.50 -6.16
CA SER A 2 -2.23 13.47 -7.10
C SER A 2 -2.16 12.10 -6.40
N CYS A 3 -3.02 11.17 -6.83
CA CYS A 3 -3.09 9.89 -6.14
C CYS A 3 -1.92 9.01 -6.60
N LYS A 4 -1.02 8.73 -5.65
CA LYS A 4 0.28 8.05 -5.84
C LYS A 4 0.19 6.73 -6.63
N TYR A 5 -0.92 6.02 -6.51
CA TYR A 5 -1.12 4.70 -7.11
C TYR A 5 -2.27 4.65 -8.12
N CYS A 6 -2.75 5.80 -8.57
CA CYS A 6 -3.94 5.89 -9.43
C CYS A 6 -3.85 5.01 -10.67
N SER A 7 -2.74 5.09 -11.40
CA SER A 7 -2.49 4.27 -12.58
C SER A 7 -2.46 2.77 -12.27
N GLN A 8 -1.99 2.37 -11.09
CA GLN A 8 -1.91 0.97 -10.68
C GLN A 8 -3.29 0.40 -10.38
N TYR A 9 -4.17 1.15 -9.70
CA TYR A 9 -5.56 0.75 -9.49
C TYR A 9 -6.29 0.58 -10.82
N ILE A 10 -6.14 1.53 -11.74
CA ILE A 10 -6.81 1.46 -13.05
C ILE A 10 -6.29 0.26 -13.85
N ALA A 11 -4.97 0.03 -13.87
CA ALA A 11 -4.39 -1.11 -14.55
C ALA A 11 -4.85 -2.46 -13.97
N ARG A 12 -5.07 -2.53 -12.65
CA ARG A 12 -5.62 -3.71 -11.98
C ARG A 12 -7.10 -3.90 -12.31
N ALA A 13 -7.89 -2.83 -12.21
CA ALA A 13 -9.31 -2.84 -12.52
C ALA A 13 -9.60 -3.30 -13.96
N LEU A 14 -8.80 -2.86 -14.93
CA LEU A 14 -8.89 -3.31 -16.32
C LEU A 14 -8.71 -4.82 -16.50
N LYS A 15 -8.03 -5.50 -15.56
CA LYS A 15 -7.77 -6.94 -15.61
C LYS A 15 -8.75 -7.75 -14.77
N GLU A 16 -9.13 -7.21 -13.60
CA GLU A 16 -9.79 -7.98 -12.54
C GLU A 16 -11.26 -7.62 -12.35
N VAL A 17 -11.71 -6.45 -12.82
CA VAL A 17 -13.07 -5.96 -12.58
C VAL A 17 -13.92 -6.13 -13.84
N PRO A 18 -14.94 -7.01 -13.82
CA PRO A 18 -15.91 -7.17 -14.89
C PRO A 18 -16.59 -5.85 -15.28
N ASN A 19 -16.82 -5.64 -16.57
CA ASN A 19 -17.51 -4.46 -17.11
C ASN A 19 -16.89 -3.11 -16.71
N PHE A 20 -15.63 -3.08 -16.27
CA PHE A 20 -14.98 -1.86 -15.81
C PHE A 20 -14.95 -0.76 -16.87
N GLU A 21 -14.47 -1.08 -18.08
CA GLU A 21 -14.43 -0.11 -19.20
C GLU A 21 -15.83 0.39 -19.57
N ALA A 22 -16.81 -0.52 -19.67
CA ALA A 22 -18.19 -0.16 -19.98
C ALA A 22 -18.81 0.74 -18.91
N SER A 23 -18.58 0.43 -17.64
CA SER A 23 -19.07 1.25 -16.52
C SER A 23 -18.41 2.62 -16.48
N CYS A 24 -17.11 2.72 -16.79
CA CYS A 24 -16.45 4.01 -16.92
C CYS A 24 -17.06 4.84 -18.05
N ALA A 25 -17.30 4.22 -19.21
CA ALA A 25 -17.93 4.88 -20.35
C ALA A 25 -19.34 5.39 -20.03
N ILE A 26 -20.16 4.60 -19.31
CA ILE A 26 -21.48 5.02 -18.83
C ILE A 26 -21.38 6.25 -17.92
N LEU A 27 -20.31 6.35 -17.12
CA LEU A 27 -20.04 7.50 -16.26
C LEU A 27 -19.36 8.67 -16.99
N HIS A 28 -19.18 8.58 -18.31
CA HIS A 28 -18.42 9.52 -19.14
C HIS A 28 -16.96 9.71 -18.71
N LEU A 29 -16.32 8.61 -18.30
CA LEU A 29 -14.93 8.56 -17.90
C LEU A 29 -14.16 7.58 -18.80
N ASP A 30 -12.90 7.89 -19.08
CA ASP A 30 -12.03 7.02 -19.88
C ASP A 30 -10.88 6.43 -19.03
N PRO A 31 -10.85 5.11 -18.75
CA PRO A 31 -9.80 4.49 -17.96
C PRO A 31 -8.43 4.50 -18.67
N ARG A 32 -8.37 4.76 -19.98
CA ARG A 32 -7.12 4.89 -20.73
C ARG A 32 -6.58 6.31 -20.73
N LYS A 33 -7.39 7.28 -20.28
CA LYS A 33 -7.01 8.69 -20.20
C LYS A 33 -6.45 9.00 -18.81
N PRO A 34 -5.17 9.37 -18.68
CA PRO A 34 -4.53 9.57 -17.37
C PRO A 34 -5.21 10.62 -16.48
N SER A 35 -5.81 11.67 -17.08
CA SER A 35 -6.54 12.70 -16.33
C SER A 35 -7.78 12.18 -15.61
N ASP A 36 -8.33 11.07 -16.08
CA ASP A 36 -9.59 10.53 -15.58
C ASP A 36 -9.36 9.46 -14.50
N ALA A 37 -8.10 9.07 -14.23
CA ALA A 37 -7.77 8.05 -13.24
C ALA A 37 -8.26 8.41 -11.82
N GLU A 38 -7.95 9.61 -11.32
CA GLU A 38 -8.44 10.08 -10.01
C GLU A 38 -9.97 10.25 -9.98
N PRO A 39 -10.62 10.85 -11.01
CA PRO A 39 -12.08 10.83 -11.14
C PRO A 39 -12.71 9.45 -11.08
N ILE A 40 -12.16 8.45 -11.78
CA ILE A 40 -12.67 7.06 -11.79
C ILE A 40 -12.58 6.44 -10.41
N LEU A 41 -11.42 6.57 -9.76
CA LEU A 41 -11.21 6.07 -8.39
C LEU A 41 -12.21 6.66 -7.40
N ASN A 42 -12.42 7.98 -7.48
CA ASN A 42 -13.39 8.65 -6.62
C ASN A 42 -14.84 8.25 -6.95
N ALA A 43 -15.20 8.18 -8.23
CA ALA A 43 -16.53 7.84 -8.67
C ALA A 43 -16.91 6.41 -8.26
N LEU A 44 -16.17 5.42 -8.76
CA LEU A 44 -16.47 4.01 -8.51
C LEU A 44 -16.20 3.63 -7.05
N GLY A 45 -15.18 4.20 -6.41
CA GLY A 45 -14.94 3.98 -4.99
C GLY A 45 -16.09 4.46 -4.11
N GLN A 46 -16.63 5.66 -4.37
CA GLN A 46 -17.78 6.16 -3.61
C GLN A 46 -19.08 5.42 -3.95
N ILE A 47 -19.28 5.02 -5.22
CA ILE A 47 -20.46 4.22 -5.59
C ILE A 47 -20.38 2.84 -4.91
N GLY A 48 -19.22 2.18 -4.90
CA GLY A 48 -19.06 0.89 -4.23
C GLY A 48 -19.25 0.99 -2.71
N GLN A 49 -18.72 2.04 -2.07
CA GLN A 49 -18.86 2.26 -0.63
C GLN A 49 -20.29 2.61 -0.20
N PHE A 50 -20.98 3.48 -0.94
CA PHE A 50 -22.27 4.06 -0.54
C PHE A 50 -23.46 3.53 -1.35
N GLY A 51 -23.20 2.63 -2.29
CA GLY A 51 -24.19 2.01 -3.15
C GLY A 51 -24.85 2.96 -4.15
N THR A 52 -26.03 2.54 -4.59
CA THR A 52 -26.82 3.18 -5.66
C THR A 52 -27.26 4.60 -5.33
N ILE A 53 -27.37 4.96 -4.05
CA ILE A 53 -27.69 6.33 -3.62
C ILE A 53 -26.64 7.32 -4.13
N ARG A 54 -25.35 6.94 -4.06
CA ARG A 54 -24.27 7.78 -4.55
C ARG A 54 -24.28 7.87 -6.08
N LEU A 55 -24.55 6.75 -6.75
CA LEU A 55 -24.69 6.69 -8.21
C LEU A 55 -25.79 7.66 -8.67
N ALA A 56 -27.01 7.55 -8.14
CA ALA A 56 -28.14 8.40 -8.52
C ALA A 56 -27.88 9.89 -8.24
N ARG A 57 -27.20 10.21 -7.13
CA ARG A 57 -26.92 11.61 -6.74
C ARG A 57 -25.82 12.25 -7.59
N LYS A 58 -24.77 11.52 -7.93
CA LYS A 58 -23.60 12.05 -8.65
C LYS A 58 -23.70 11.93 -10.15
N PHE A 59 -24.43 10.94 -10.63
CA PHE A 59 -24.61 10.62 -12.05
C PHE A 59 -26.10 10.49 -12.37
N PRO A 60 -26.89 11.58 -12.22
CA PRO A 60 -28.34 11.54 -12.41
C PRO A 60 -28.76 11.25 -13.87
N PHE A 61 -27.81 11.29 -14.81
CA PHE A 61 -28.02 10.99 -16.22
C PHE A 61 -27.99 9.48 -16.53
N VAL A 62 -27.54 8.63 -15.61
CA VAL A 62 -27.61 7.17 -15.75
C VAL A 62 -29.02 6.72 -15.40
N THR A 63 -29.92 6.79 -16.38
CA THR A 63 -31.35 6.54 -16.21
C THR A 63 -31.81 5.17 -16.68
N ASP A 64 -31.03 4.50 -17.52
CA ASP A 64 -31.30 3.13 -17.95
C ASP A 64 -31.04 2.15 -16.80
N GLU A 65 -32.01 1.29 -16.50
CA GLU A 65 -31.94 0.39 -15.34
C GLU A 65 -30.80 -0.64 -15.48
N ALA A 66 -30.60 -1.18 -16.68
CA ALA A 66 -29.55 -2.19 -16.91
C ALA A 66 -28.16 -1.57 -16.74
N GLN A 67 -27.93 -0.38 -17.29
CA GLN A 67 -26.71 0.38 -17.08
C GLN A 67 -26.52 0.74 -15.60
N PHE A 68 -27.58 1.17 -14.92
CA PHE A 68 -27.51 1.54 -13.51
C PHE A 68 -27.10 0.36 -12.63
N GLN A 69 -27.70 -0.81 -12.83
CA GLN A 69 -27.34 -2.03 -12.11
C GLN A 69 -25.91 -2.49 -12.43
N MET A 70 -25.51 -2.42 -13.70
CA MET A 70 -24.14 -2.77 -14.14
C MET A 70 -23.09 -1.90 -13.46
N VAL A 71 -23.29 -0.58 -13.46
CA VAL A 71 -22.37 0.36 -12.81
C VAL A 71 -22.32 0.12 -11.30
N ALA A 72 -23.48 -0.07 -10.66
CA ALA A 72 -23.53 -0.34 -9.21
C ALA A 72 -22.76 -1.61 -8.83
N ARG A 73 -22.94 -2.69 -9.60
CA ARG A 73 -22.24 -3.96 -9.39
C ARG A 73 -20.74 -3.82 -9.62
N THR A 74 -20.35 -3.21 -10.73
CA THR A 74 -18.96 -2.98 -11.11
C THR A 74 -18.24 -2.11 -10.07
N ALA A 75 -18.91 -1.06 -9.58
CA ALA A 75 -18.37 -0.19 -8.55
C ALA A 75 -18.16 -0.90 -7.21
N LEU A 76 -19.04 -1.82 -6.84
CA LEU A 76 -18.87 -2.65 -5.63
C LEU A 76 -17.64 -3.56 -5.77
N GLU A 77 -17.49 -4.24 -6.90
CA GLU A 77 -16.32 -5.10 -7.16
C GLU A 77 -15.03 -4.29 -7.23
N PHE A 78 -15.07 -3.12 -7.86
CA PHE A 78 -13.96 -2.17 -7.87
C PHE A 78 -13.59 -1.71 -6.45
N TYR A 79 -14.56 -1.46 -5.58
CA TYR A 79 -14.31 -1.03 -4.21
C TYR A 79 -13.62 -2.12 -3.38
N TRP A 80 -14.02 -3.38 -3.51
CA TRP A 80 -13.32 -4.50 -2.85
C TRP A 80 -11.88 -4.63 -3.34
N MET A 81 -11.66 -4.59 -4.66
CA MET A 81 -10.30 -4.61 -5.24
C MET A 81 -9.45 -3.45 -4.73
N LEU A 82 -10.04 -2.25 -4.57
CA LEU A 82 -9.35 -1.10 -4.01
C LEU A 82 -8.90 -1.36 -2.57
N LEU A 83 -9.77 -1.92 -1.73
CA LEU A 83 -9.44 -2.26 -0.34
C LEU A 83 -8.33 -3.32 -0.26
N ASP A 84 -8.40 -4.37 -1.08
CA ASP A 84 -7.38 -5.43 -1.14
C ASP A 84 -6.02 -4.84 -1.50
N PHE A 85 -5.97 -4.00 -2.55
CA PHE A 85 -4.73 -3.34 -2.95
C PHE A 85 -4.19 -2.42 -1.83
N TRP A 86 -5.06 -1.66 -1.14
CA TRP A 86 -4.64 -0.84 0.01
C TRP A 86 -4.04 -1.67 1.14
N GLU A 87 -4.57 -2.86 1.40
CA GLU A 87 -4.04 -3.77 2.39
C GLU A 87 -2.68 -4.34 1.97
N GLU A 88 -2.54 -4.78 0.72
CA GLU A 88 -1.27 -5.24 0.15
C GLU A 88 -0.16 -4.17 0.27
N GLN A 89 -0.48 -2.91 -0.03
CA GLN A 89 0.49 -1.81 0.12
C GLN A 89 0.89 -1.60 1.58
N ARG A 90 -0.07 -1.61 2.51
CA ARG A 90 0.22 -1.48 3.96
C ARG A 90 1.04 -2.64 4.50
N GLU A 91 0.81 -3.85 3.99
CA GLU A 91 1.63 -5.01 4.35
C GLU A 91 3.05 -4.91 3.80
N ALA A 92 3.21 -4.51 2.54
CA ALA A 92 4.51 -4.31 1.93
C ALA A 92 5.33 -3.27 2.71
N GLU A 93 4.71 -2.16 3.10
CA GLU A 93 5.35 -1.13 3.93
C GLU A 93 5.70 -1.62 5.34
N ARG A 94 4.86 -2.46 5.95
CA ARG A 94 5.15 -3.08 7.26
C ARG A 94 6.34 -4.03 7.15
N ARG A 95 6.40 -4.86 6.11
CA ARG A 95 7.53 -5.78 5.86
C ARG A 95 8.83 -5.02 5.64
N GLN A 96 8.81 -3.93 4.87
CA GLN A 96 9.99 -3.08 4.67
C GLN A 96 10.49 -2.47 5.97
N ARG A 97 9.59 -1.90 6.78
CA ARG A 97 9.94 -1.32 8.10
C ARG A 97 10.52 -2.37 9.04
N ASN A 98 9.92 -3.55 9.12
CA ASN A 98 10.42 -4.64 9.96
C ASN A 98 11.79 -5.14 9.48
N GLY A 99 11.98 -5.29 8.17
CA GLY A 99 13.27 -5.67 7.58
C GLY A 99 14.37 -4.65 7.84
N GLN A 100 14.05 -3.36 7.76
CA GLN A 100 14.98 -2.28 8.13
C GLN A 100 15.33 -2.31 9.61
N GLY A 101 14.35 -2.48 10.49
CA GLY A 101 14.57 -2.60 11.94
C GLY A 101 15.46 -3.80 12.30
N LEU A 102 15.25 -4.95 11.65
CA LEU A 102 16.11 -6.13 11.83
C LEU A 102 17.54 -5.87 11.38
N ALA A 103 17.74 -5.25 10.21
CA ALA A 103 19.07 -4.92 9.70
C ALA A 103 19.79 -3.90 10.58
N GLU A 104 19.07 -2.92 11.12
CA GLU A 104 19.60 -1.94 12.07
C GLU A 104 19.98 -2.60 13.40
N GLN A 105 19.13 -3.49 13.92
CA GLN A 105 19.39 -4.24 15.14
C GLN A 105 20.60 -5.17 15.00
N GLU A 106 20.77 -5.83 13.85
CA GLU A 106 21.97 -6.62 13.56
C GLU A 106 23.24 -5.77 13.52
N ARG A 107 23.20 -4.57 12.95
CA ARG A 107 24.35 -3.65 12.96
C ARG A 107 24.72 -3.24 14.37
N LEU A 108 23.72 -2.85 15.18
CA LEU A 108 23.93 -2.45 16.56
C LEU A 108 24.52 -3.60 17.39
N ASN A 109 24.03 -4.83 17.19
CA ASN A 109 24.56 -6.00 17.88
C ASN A 109 26.03 -6.24 17.55
N ARG A 110 26.44 -6.11 16.29
CA ARG A 110 27.86 -6.24 15.89
C ARG A 110 28.74 -5.16 16.53
N GLU A 111 28.28 -3.91 16.58
CA GLU A 111 29.01 -2.82 17.24
C GLU A 111 29.17 -3.06 18.74
N ILE A 112 28.13 -3.57 19.40
CA ILE A 112 28.17 -3.95 20.83
C ILE A 112 29.18 -5.09 21.03
N GLU A 113 29.12 -6.14 20.22
CA GLU A 113 30.04 -7.28 20.30
C GLU A 113 31.51 -6.85 20.14
N GLU A 114 31.81 -5.99 19.16
CA GLU A 114 33.16 -5.44 18.99
C GLU A 114 33.61 -4.61 20.20
N THR A 115 32.71 -3.81 20.76
CA THR A 115 32.99 -2.97 21.93
C THR A 115 33.26 -3.82 23.17
N VAL A 116 32.46 -4.87 23.39
CA VAL A 116 32.64 -5.83 24.48
C VAL A 116 33.97 -6.56 24.33
N LYS A 117 34.30 -7.04 23.12
CA LYS A 117 35.57 -7.72 22.84
C LYS A 117 36.77 -6.83 23.17
N LYS A 118 36.78 -5.57 22.69
CA LYS A 118 37.83 -4.59 23.01
C LYS A 118 37.96 -4.34 24.51
N ARG A 119 36.84 -4.28 25.26
CA ARG A 119 36.86 -4.12 26.72
C ARG A 119 37.44 -5.34 27.42
N LEU A 120 37.08 -6.56 26.98
CA LEU A 120 37.61 -7.80 27.56
C LEU A 120 39.11 -7.96 27.31
N GLU A 121 39.60 -7.63 26.11
CA GLU A 121 41.04 -7.61 25.80
C GLU A 121 41.79 -6.58 26.66
N LYS A 122 41.20 -5.40 26.86
CA LYS A 122 41.75 -4.38 27.76
C LYS A 122 41.78 -4.85 29.22
N GLN A 123 40.74 -5.53 29.70
CA GLN A 123 40.72 -6.09 31.05
C GLN A 123 41.77 -7.20 31.22
N ARG A 124 41.90 -8.11 30.25
CA ARG A 124 42.95 -9.15 30.28
C ARG A 124 44.35 -8.57 30.32
N SER A 125 44.65 -7.59 29.46
CA SER A 125 45.97 -6.94 29.46
C SER A 125 46.28 -6.18 30.76
N ILE A 126 45.26 -5.61 31.42
CA ILE A 126 45.42 -5.02 32.75
C ILE A 126 45.71 -6.12 33.79
N GLN A 127 44.99 -7.23 33.72
CA GLN A 127 45.13 -8.36 34.65
C GLN A 127 46.51 -9.04 34.51
N GLU A 128 46.97 -9.26 33.29
CA GLU A 128 48.31 -9.79 32.98
C GLU A 128 49.44 -8.88 33.48
N ARG A 129 49.30 -7.56 33.32
CA ARG A 129 50.26 -6.59 33.90
C ARG A 129 50.27 -6.62 35.42
N PHE A 130 49.12 -6.81 36.05
CA PHE A 130 49.02 -6.87 37.51
C PHE A 130 49.67 -8.13 38.07
N VAL A 131 49.49 -9.28 37.41
CA VAL A 131 50.11 -10.55 37.80
C VAL A 131 51.63 -10.51 37.62
N SER A 132 52.13 -9.84 36.57
CA SER A 132 53.56 -9.64 36.32
C SER A 132 54.27 -8.68 37.29
N GLN A 133 53.53 -7.90 38.09
CA GLN A 133 54.11 -6.99 39.09
C GLN A 133 54.11 -7.58 40.51
N VAL A 134 53.41 -8.70 40.74
CA VAL A 134 53.24 -9.33 42.05
C VAL A 134 54.14 -10.56 42.24
N PHE A 135 54.80 -11.03 41.16
CA PHE A 135 55.86 -12.04 41.17
C PHE A 135 57.17 -11.43 40.65
#